data_AF-A0A961R8L3-F1
#
_entry.id   AF-A0A961R8L3-F1
#
_cell.length_a   1.000
_cell.length_b   1.000
_cell.length_c   1.000
_cell.angle_alpha   90.00
_cell.angle_beta   90.00
_cell.angle_gamma   90.00
#
_symmetry.space_group_name_H-M   'P 1'
#
loop_
_entity.id
_entity.type
_entity.pdbx_description
1 polymer ?
#
loop_
_entity_poly.entity_id
_entity_poly.type
_entity_poly.pdbx_seq_one_letter_code
_entity_poly.pdbx_strand_id
1 'polypeptide(L)' 'MDRTHDGKAFRMLNIIDEFTRESLAIHVRRKLNSQDVLHVLGRLFLRHGPPEHIRSDNGPEFVAHAVRD' A
#
# COMPACT_ATOMS: atom_id res chain seq x y z
N MET A 1 8.88 -13.06 3.89
CA MET A 1 9.27 -11.73 4.41
C MET A 1 10.69 -11.49 3.97
N ASP A 2 10.89 -10.44 3.17
CA ASP A 2 12.19 -10.18 2.56
C ASP A 2 13.15 -9.52 3.54
N ARG A 3 14.44 -9.70 3.28
CA ARG A 3 15.52 -9.25 4.15
C ARG A 3 16.61 -8.57 3.33
N THR A 4 17.20 -7.53 3.90
CA THR A 4 18.40 -6.90 3.36
C THR A 4 19.63 -7.79 3.62
N HIS A 5 20.77 -7.50 2.99
CA HIS A 5 22.00 -8.28 3.15
C HIS A 5 22.47 -8.36 4.62
N ASP A 6 22.12 -7.38 5.45
CA ASP A 6 22.38 -7.35 6.90
C ASP A 6 21.33 -8.14 7.73
N GLY A 7 20.51 -8.97 7.07
CA GLY A 7 19.53 -9.87 7.70
C GLY A 7 18.27 -9.18 8.24
N LYS A 8 18.19 -7.84 8.19
CA LYS A 8 17.04 -7.09 8.69
C LYS A 8 15.86 -7.25 7.75
N ALA A 9 14.70 -7.55 8.32
CA ALA A 9 13.47 -7.73 7.55
C ALA A 9 12.87 -6.40 7.09
N PHE A 10 12.13 -6.43 5.99
CA PHE A 10 11.33 -5.30 5.52
C PHE A 10 10.02 -5.78 4.89
N ARG A 11 9.12 -4.82 4.64
CA ARG A 11 7.83 -5.03 3.99
C ARG A 11 7.66 -4.03 2.86
N MET A 12 6.88 -4.41 1.86
CA MET A 12 6.59 -3.61 0.68
C MET A 12 5.07 -3.49 0.55
N LEU A 13 4.59 -2.25 0.44
CA LEU A 13 3.22 -1.96 0.02
C LEU A 13 3.24 -1.77 -1.49
N ASN A 14 2.63 -2.70 -2.21
CA ASN A 14 2.49 -2.63 -3.66
C ASN A 14 1.07 -2.21 -3.99
N ILE A 15 0.93 -1.14 -4.77
CA ILE A 15 -0.36 -0.69 -5.29
C ILE A 15 -0.31 -0.80 -6.79
N ILE A 16 -1.24 -1.57 -7.34
CA ILE A 16 -1.32 -1.91 -8.75
C ILE A 16 -2.73 -1.57 -9.19
N ASP A 17 -2.84 -0.93 -10.35
CA ASP A 17 -4.11 -0.83 -11.06
C ASP A 17 -4.43 -2.20 -11.67
N GLU A 18 -5.52 -2.84 -11.25
CA GLU A 18 -5.87 -4.21 -11.62
C GLU A 18 -6.26 -4.34 -13.11
N PHE A 19 -6.79 -3.27 -13.72
CA PHE A 19 -7.24 -3.27 -15.11
C PHE A 19 -6.07 -3.11 -16.08
N THR A 20 -5.21 -2.13 -15.84
CA THR A 20 -4.05 -1.82 -16.69
C THR A 20 -2.82 -2.66 -16.35
N ARG A 21 -2.79 -3.26 -15.16
CA ARG A 21 -1.60 -3.89 -14.54
C ARG A 21 -0.45 -2.92 -14.29
N GLU A 22 -0.72 -1.62 -14.24
CA GLU A 22 0.28 -0.60 -13.93
C GLU A 22 0.64 -0.64 -12.43
N SER A 23 1.93 -0.63 -12.11
CA SER A 23 2.39 -0.44 -10.73
C SER A 23 2.42 1.04 -10.38
N LEU A 24 1.45 1.49 -9.60
CA LEU A 24 1.28 2.89 -9.20
C LEU A 24 2.23 3.30 -8.08
N ALA A 25 2.52 2.38 -7.15
CA ALA A 25 3.46 2.61 -6.07
C ALA A 25 4.06 1.31 -5.51
N ILE A 26 5.34 1.40 -5.14
CA ILE A 26 6.03 0.42 -4.30
C ILE A 26 6.63 1.18 -3.11
N HIS A 27 6.05 1.00 -1.92
CA HIS A 27 6.51 1.67 -0.71
C HIS A 27 7.16 0.69 0.26
N VAL A 28 8.47 0.87 0.50
CA VAL A 28 9.28 -0.05 1.30
C VAL A 28 9.52 0.51 2.70
N ARG A 29 9.13 -0.24 3.73
CA ARG A 29 9.37 0.11 5.14
C ARG A 29 9.75 -1.12 5.97
N ARG A 30 10.46 -0.91 7.08
CA ARG A 30 10.75 -1.98 8.06
C ARG A 30 9.48 -2.44 8.77
N LYS A 31 8.59 -1.50 9.08
CA LYS A 31 7.23 -1.71 9.59
C LYS A 31 6.30 -0.85 8.75
N LEU A 32 5.30 -1.47 8.14
CA LEU A 32 4.17 -0.76 7.55
C LEU A 32 3.06 -0.69 8.59
N ASN A 33 2.39 0.44 8.66
CA ASN A 33 1.17 0.65 9.43
C ASN A 33 0.09 1.31 8.56
N SER A 34 -1.10 1.52 9.12
CA SER A 34 -2.23 2.11 8.39
C SER A 34 -1.97 3.56 7.94
N GLN A 35 -1.18 4.35 8.68
CA GLN A 35 -0.85 5.71 8.28
C GLN A 35 0.05 5.73 7.04
N ASP A 36 0.99 4.78 6.92
CA ASP A 36 1.81 4.64 5.72
C ASP A 36 0.92 4.36 4.50
N VAL A 37 -0.06 3.45 4.64
CA VAL A 37 -1.01 3.10 3.59
C VAL A 37 -1.84 4.32 3.17
N LEU A 38 -2.46 5.01 4.13
CA LEU A 38 -3.28 6.20 3.88
C LEU A 38 -2.49 7.31 3.20
N HIS A 39 -1.24 7.54 3.61
CA HIS A 39 -0.39 8.56 2.99
C HIS A 39 -0.10 8.22 1.53
N VAL A 40 0.24 6.94 1.23
CA VAL A 40 0.52 6.52 -0.14
C VAL A 40 -0.74 6.62 -1.01
N LEU A 41 -1.89 6.12 -0.53
CA LEU A 41 -3.17 6.22 -1.23
C LEU A 41 -3.57 7.67 -1.47
N GLY A 42 -3.48 8.54 -0.47
CA GLY A 42 -3.79 9.96 -0.61
C GLY A 42 -2.97 10.65 -1.70
N ARG A 43 -1.67 10.34 -1.80
CA ARG A 43 -0.83 10.86 -2.90
C ARG A 43 -1.24 10.31 -4.26
N LEU A 44 -1.64 9.05 -4.35
CA LEU A 44 -2.11 8.46 -5.60
C LEU A 44 -3.44 9.08 -6.03
N PHE A 45 -4.37 9.29 -5.09
CA PHE A 45 -5.67 9.89 -5.38
C PHE A 45 -5.54 11.33 -5.89
N LEU A 46 -4.59 12.10 -5.35
CA LEU A 46 -4.30 13.45 -5.87
C LEU A 46 -3.77 13.44 -7.30
N ARG A 47 -3.08 12.37 -7.73
CA ARG A 47 -2.47 12.28 -9.05
C ARG A 47 -3.40 11.65 -10.10
N HIS A 48 -4.13 10.61 -9.71
CA HIS A 48 -4.90 9.77 -10.64
C HIS A 48 -6.42 9.89 -10.44
N GLY A 49 -6.86 10.61 -9.39
CA GLY A 49 -8.23 10.57 -8.90
C GLY A 49 -8.47 9.39 -7.95
N PRO A 50 -9.56 9.42 -7.18
CA PRO A 50 -9.96 8.28 -6.36
C PRO A 50 -10.42 7.11 -7.25
N PRO A 51 -10.07 5.86 -6.91
CA PRO A 51 -10.55 4.68 -7.63
C PRO A 51 -12.02 4.42 -7.32
N GLU A 52 -12.71 3.72 -8.22
CA GLU A 52 -14.08 3.26 -7.96
C GLU A 52 -14.13 2.12 -6.93
N HIS A 53 -13.10 1.27 -6.91
CA HIS A 53 -13.00 0.14 -5.99
C HIS A 53 -11.56 -0.04 -5.50
N ILE A 54 -11.41 -0.38 -4.21
CA ILE A 54 -10.13 -0.76 -3.62
C ILE A 54 -10.23 -2.21 -3.15
N ARG A 55 -9.29 -3.03 -3.61
CA ARG A 55 -9.07 -4.37 -3.10
C ARG A 55 -7.74 -4.40 -2.36
N SER A 56 -7.77 -4.61 -1.05
CA SER A 56 -6.57 -4.90 -0.28
C SER A 56 -6.46 -6.39 0.00
N ASP A 57 -5.26 -6.84 0.35
CA ASP A 57 -5.15 -8.07 1.12
C ASP A 57 -5.63 -7.83 2.58
N ASN A 58 -5.91 -8.90 3.31
CA ASN A 58 -6.35 -8.83 4.71
C ASN A 58 -5.18 -8.49 5.67
N GLY A 59 -4.19 -7.72 5.20
CA GLY A 59 -3.10 -7.24 6.04
C GLY A 59 -3.63 -6.39 7.19
N PRO A 60 -3.09 -6.52 8.41
CA PRO A 60 -3.55 -5.76 9.57
C PRO A 60 -3.45 -4.24 9.36
N GLU A 61 -2.60 -3.78 8.45
CA GLU A 61 -2.47 -2.38 8.04
C GLU A 61 -3.71 -1.83 7.31
N PHE A 62 -4.56 -2.70 6.76
CA PHE A 62 -5.80 -2.35 6.04
C PHE A 62 -7.07 -2.53 6.87
N VAL A 63 -6.97 -3.13 8.06
CA VAL A 63 -8.12 -3.40 8.96
C VAL A 63 -8.54 -2.14 9.74
N ALA A 64 -7.77 -1.06 9.69
CA ALA A 64 -8.19 0.22 10.24
C ALA A 64 -9.40 0.76 9.46
N HIS A 65 -10.47 1.12 10.17
CA HIS A 65 -11.75 1.64 9.65
C HIS A 65 -11.65 2.78 8.61
N ALA A 66 -10.47 3.35 8.37
CA ALA A 66 -10.23 4.44 7.43
C ALA A 66 -10.16 4.02 5.94
N VAL A 67 -10.10 2.72 5.61
CA VAL A 67 -10.10 2.24 4.21
C VAL A 67 -11.50 1.78 3.76
N ARG A 68 -12.51 1.83 4.64
CA ARG A 68 -13.80 1.17 4.43
C ARG A 68 -14.99 2.10 4.19
N ASP A 69 -14.78 3.41 4.16
CA ASP A 69 -15.82 4.42 3.89
C ASP A 69 -15.44 5.32 2.70
#